data_AF-A0A564YZK1-F1
#
_entry.id   AF-A0A564YZK1-F1
#
_cell.length_a   1.000
_cell.length_b   1.000
_cell.length_c   1.000
_cell.angle_alpha   90.00
_cell.angle_beta   90.00
_cell.angle_gamma   90.00
#
_symmetry.space_group_name_H-M   'P 1'
#
loop_
_entity.id
_entity.type
_entity.pdbx_description
1 polymer ?
#
loop_
_entity_poly.entity_id
_entity_poly.type
_entity_poly.pdbx_seq_one_letter_code
_entity_poly.pdbx_strand_id
1 'polypeptide(L)'
;TLATIVFFIITIFSQGLRLPVLLFTPFAIPSDAIPDNTPLSSISSAPFGYYSKAAIVADAPGCAAQGRKILERNGSLMDAAISTLLCTGIVNFHSMGVGGGFLMVYYKASENRTYILDARETAPANATEDMFVDKVPNIHVHGKLY
;
A
#
# COMPACT_ATOMS: atom_id res chain seq x y z
N THR A 1 25.50 -23.60 17.77
CA THR A 1 24.15 -23.63 17.14
C THR A 1 23.17 -24.53 17.90
N LEU A 2 23.56 -25.73 18.35
CA LEU A 2 22.71 -26.54 19.25
C LEU A 2 22.56 -25.93 20.66
N ALA A 3 23.63 -25.34 21.21
CA ALA A 3 23.64 -24.78 22.56
C ALA A 3 22.70 -23.57 22.76
N THR A 4 22.48 -22.76 21.71
CA THR A 4 21.57 -21.61 21.74
C THR A 4 20.10 -22.03 21.73
N ILE A 5 19.77 -23.15 21.10
CA ILE A 5 18.40 -23.70 21.05
C ILE A 5 18.04 -24.32 22.41
N VAL A 6 18.99 -25.03 23.03
CA VAL A 6 18.78 -25.65 24.35
C VAL A 6 18.59 -24.60 25.45
N PHE A 7 19.31 -23.48 25.40
CA PHE A 7 19.11 -22.37 26.36
C PHE A 7 17.72 -21.72 26.23
N PHE A 8 17.20 -21.57 25.01
CA PHE A 8 15.87 -20.99 24.79
C PHE A 8 14.75 -21.86 25.37
N ILE A 9 14.84 -23.19 25.22
CA ILE A 9 13.83 -24.13 25.73
C ILE A 9 13.86 -24.23 27.26
N ILE A 10 15.04 -24.23 27.89
CA ILE A 10 15.15 -24.29 29.36
C ILE A 10 14.58 -23.03 30.03
N THR A 11 14.75 -21.86 29.40
CA THR A 11 14.22 -20.59 29.94
C THR A 11 12.69 -20.52 29.86
N ILE A 12 12.08 -21.16 28.85
CA ILE A 12 10.61 -21.25 28.69
C ILE A 12 9.99 -22.17 29.76
N PHE A 13 10.68 -23.24 30.16
CA PHE A 13 10.14 -24.21 31.12
C PHE A 13 10.26 -23.77 32.60
N SER A 14 11.19 -22.85 32.90
CA SER A 14 11.42 -22.33 34.26
C SER A 14 10.48 -21.20 34.67
N GLN A 15 9.82 -20.52 33.73
CA GLN A 15 8.93 -19.40 34.01
C GLN A 15 7.50 -19.82 33.66
N GLY A 16 6.88 -20.55 34.59
CA GLY A 16 5.54 -21.10 34.44
C GLY A 16 4.54 -20.08 33.88
N LEU A 17 3.90 -20.47 32.78
CA LEU A 17 2.70 -19.91 32.18
C LEU A 17 2.13 -18.64 32.86
N ARG A 18 2.64 -17.48 32.45
CA ARG A 18 1.91 -16.22 32.53
C ARG A 18 1.98 -15.59 31.15
N LEU A 19 0.82 -15.46 30.50
CA LEU A 19 0.66 -14.70 29.26
C LEU A 19 1.40 -13.36 29.41
N PRO A 20 2.39 -13.03 28.58
CA PRO A 20 2.74 -11.65 28.40
C PRO A 20 1.58 -11.06 27.60
N VAL A 21 0.69 -10.35 28.29
CA VAL A 21 -0.03 -9.23 27.69
C VAL A 21 1.06 -8.36 27.08
N LEU A 22 1.28 -8.50 25.77
CA LEU A 22 2.07 -7.58 24.98
C LEU A 22 1.31 -6.25 25.02
N LEU A 23 1.55 -5.51 26.09
CA LEU A 23 1.42 -4.07 26.11
C LEU A 23 2.08 -3.60 24.82
N PHE A 24 1.27 -2.98 23.97
CA PHE A 24 1.73 -2.11 22.91
C PHE A 24 2.77 -1.16 23.52
N THR A 25 4.04 -1.54 23.46
CA THR A 25 5.08 -0.53 23.44
C THR A 25 4.77 0.25 22.17
N PRO A 26 4.57 1.57 22.25
CA PRO A 26 4.52 2.34 21.03
C PRO A 26 5.86 2.03 20.37
N PHE A 27 5.80 1.41 19.19
CA PHE A 27 6.91 1.44 18.26
C PHE A 27 7.03 2.94 17.93
N ALA A 28 7.76 3.65 18.78
CA ALA A 28 8.17 5.01 18.54
C ALA A 28 9.05 4.90 17.29
N ILE A 29 8.45 5.22 16.14
CA ILE A 29 9.21 5.50 14.94
C ILE A 29 10.10 6.68 15.35
N PRO A 30 11.43 6.52 15.47
CA PRO A 30 12.28 7.68 15.67
C PRO A 30 12.03 8.62 14.49
N SER A 31 11.54 9.82 14.79
CA SER A 31 11.23 10.88 13.82
C SER A 31 12.46 11.41 13.09
N ASP A 32 13.63 10.85 13.34
CA ASP A 32 14.93 11.39 12.93
C ASP A 32 15.58 10.62 11.77
N ALA A 33 14.79 9.94 10.93
CA ALA A 33 15.32 9.21 9.78
C ALA A 33 14.63 9.52 8.44
N ILE A 34 14.16 10.76 8.23
CA ILE A 34 14.01 11.31 6.88
C ILE A 34 14.79 12.63 6.83
N PRO A 35 16.05 12.64 6.36
CA PRO A 35 16.74 13.88 6.08
C PRO A 35 15.98 14.63 4.96
N ASP A 36 15.28 15.69 5.37
CA ASP A 36 14.50 16.64 4.55
C ASP A 36 15.38 17.52 3.63
N ASN A 37 16.63 17.11 3.41
CA ASN A 37 17.60 17.81 2.57
C ASN A 37 18.27 16.90 1.54
N THR A 38 17.78 15.68 1.36
CA THR A 38 18.16 14.94 0.15
C THR A 38 17.55 15.70 -1.03
N PRO A 39 18.35 16.18 -2.01
CA PRO A 39 17.77 16.60 -3.27
C PRO A 39 16.88 15.45 -3.73
N LEU A 40 15.71 15.75 -4.30
CA LEU A 40 14.87 14.78 -5.01
C LEU A 40 15.73 14.15 -6.10
N SER A 41 16.56 13.20 -5.70
CA SER A 41 17.45 12.46 -6.56
C SER A 41 16.49 11.77 -7.50
N SER A 42 16.63 12.04 -8.78
CA SER A 42 15.87 11.34 -9.80
C SER A 42 15.96 9.86 -9.47
N ILE A 43 14.85 9.28 -8.99
CA ILE A 43 14.77 7.88 -8.56
C ILE A 43 15.15 6.96 -9.73
N SER A 44 15.10 7.49 -10.96
CA SER A 44 15.68 6.91 -12.14
C SER A 44 17.08 7.44 -12.45
N SER A 45 18.01 6.51 -12.65
CA SER A 45 19.36 6.76 -13.18
C SER A 45 19.38 7.09 -14.67
N ALA A 46 18.24 7.02 -15.37
CA ALA A 46 18.15 7.33 -16.79
C ALA A 46 17.85 8.83 -16.99
N PRO A 47 18.80 9.63 -17.51
CA PRO A 47 18.66 11.10 -17.63
C PRO A 47 17.52 11.55 -18.56
N PHE A 48 16.99 10.65 -19.39
CA PHE A 48 15.86 10.89 -20.29
C PHE A 48 14.73 9.83 -20.15
N GLY A 49 14.81 8.94 -19.16
CA GLY A 49 13.82 7.87 -19.00
C GLY A 49 13.82 6.80 -20.09
N TYR A 50 14.95 6.57 -20.78
CA TYR A 50 15.06 5.43 -21.71
C TYR A 50 15.24 4.12 -20.95
N TYR A 51 14.31 3.19 -21.15
CA TYR A 51 14.36 1.84 -20.60
C TYR A 51 14.30 0.82 -21.72
N SER A 52 15.19 -0.17 -21.70
CA SER A 52 15.30 -1.19 -22.76
C SER A 52 14.28 -2.33 -22.65
N LYS A 53 13.67 -2.52 -21.47
CA LYS A 53 12.80 -3.67 -21.18
C LYS A 53 11.42 -3.27 -20.69
N ALA A 54 11.37 -2.47 -19.63
CA ALA A 54 10.13 -2.05 -19.00
C ALA A 54 10.33 -0.73 -18.24
N ALA A 55 9.24 0.01 -18.08
CA ALA A 55 9.20 1.26 -17.33
C ALA A 55 8.01 1.23 -16.38
N ILE A 56 8.20 1.74 -15.16
CA ILE A 56 7.13 1.99 -14.19
C ILE A 56 7.29 3.43 -13.73
N VAL A 57 6.18 4.16 -13.71
CA VAL A 57 6.13 5.55 -13.28
C VAL A 57 5.13 5.64 -12.13
N ALA A 58 5.53 6.31 -11.05
CA ALA A 58 4.70 6.57 -9.89
C ALA A 58 4.98 7.98 -9.40
N ASP A 59 3.95 8.61 -8.84
CA ASP A 59 3.97 9.92 -8.18
C ASP A 59 4.63 9.87 -6.78
N ALA A 60 4.56 8.71 -6.12
CA ALA A 60 5.14 8.52 -4.79
C ALA A 60 6.64 8.14 -4.85
N PRO A 61 7.49 8.75 -4.00
CA PRO A 61 8.91 8.45 -3.93
C PRO A 61 9.15 6.97 -3.58
N GLY A 62 9.98 6.30 -4.37
CA GLY A 62 10.38 4.91 -4.15
C GLY A 62 9.34 3.85 -4.60
N CYS A 63 8.10 4.21 -4.92
CA CYS A 63 7.06 3.23 -5.27
C CYS A 63 7.21 2.62 -6.67
N ALA A 64 7.76 3.38 -7.62
CA ALA A 64 8.17 2.84 -8.92
C ALA A 64 9.27 1.77 -8.78
N ALA A 65 10.18 1.94 -7.81
CA ALA A 65 11.26 0.98 -7.56
C ALA A 65 10.74 -0.35 -6.96
N GLN A 66 9.62 -0.34 -6.22
CA GLN A 66 9.01 -1.58 -5.73
C GLN A 66 8.37 -2.38 -6.86
N GLY A 67 7.62 -1.73 -7.75
CA GLY A 67 7.10 -2.37 -8.96
C GLY A 67 8.22 -2.93 -9.83
N ARG A 68 9.35 -2.21 -9.96
CA ARG A 68 10.52 -2.69 -10.72
C ARG A 68 11.05 -4.01 -10.15
N LYS A 69 11.16 -4.13 -8.83
CA LYS A 69 11.59 -5.39 -8.17
C LYS A 69 10.66 -6.56 -8.49
N ILE A 70 9.35 -6.31 -8.65
CA ILE A 70 8.40 -7.35 -9.05
C ILE A 70 8.66 -7.80 -10.48
N LEU A 71 8.88 -6.88 -11.42
CA LEU A 71 9.25 -7.22 -12.79
C LEU A 71 10.60 -7.97 -12.87
N GLU A 72 11.59 -7.55 -12.06
CA GLU A 72 12.89 -8.24 -11.97
C GLU A 72 12.78 -9.68 -11.44
N ARG A 73 11.77 -9.95 -10.62
CA ARG A 73 11.44 -11.30 -10.11
C ARG A 73 10.56 -12.10 -11.08
N ASN A 74 10.45 -11.67 -12.34
CA ASN A 74 9.62 -12.29 -13.36
C ASN A 74 8.11 -12.31 -12.99
N GLY A 75 7.66 -11.33 -12.21
CA GLY A 75 6.24 -11.10 -11.92
C GLY A 75 5.50 -10.52 -13.13
N SER A 76 4.17 -10.60 -13.12
CA SER A 76 3.37 -10.04 -14.20
C SER A 76 3.33 -8.50 -14.15
N LEU A 77 2.94 -7.86 -15.25
CA LEU A 77 2.69 -6.41 -15.29
C LEU A 77 1.66 -6.00 -14.22
N MET A 78 0.67 -6.86 -13.98
CA MET A 78 -0.38 -6.63 -12.98
C MET A 78 0.16 -6.70 -11.55
N ASP A 79 1.03 -7.65 -11.24
CA ASP A 79 1.67 -7.74 -9.92
C ASP A 79 2.52 -6.51 -9.62
N ALA A 80 3.24 -6.03 -10.64
CA ALA A 80 4.03 -4.80 -10.53
C ALA A 80 3.15 -3.57 -10.31
N ALA A 81 2.03 -3.46 -11.04
CA ALA A 81 1.05 -2.40 -10.85
C ALA A 81 0.42 -2.42 -9.45
N ILE A 82 -0.02 -3.60 -8.97
CA ILE A 82 -0.59 -3.76 -7.63
C ILE A 82 0.44 -3.37 -6.55
N SER A 83 1.68 -3.84 -6.67
CA SER A 83 2.75 -3.49 -5.71
C SER A 83 3.02 -1.98 -5.68
N THR A 84 3.06 -1.34 -6.84
CA THR A 84 3.24 0.12 -6.94
C THR A 84 2.05 0.87 -6.36
N LEU A 85 0.80 0.47 -6.67
CA LEU A 85 -0.41 1.10 -6.13
C LEU A 85 -0.53 0.97 -4.61
N LEU A 86 -0.21 -0.21 -4.06
CA LEU A 86 -0.19 -0.41 -2.61
C LEU A 86 0.85 0.48 -1.93
N CYS A 87 2.04 0.63 -2.54
CA CYS A 87 3.06 1.54 -2.04
C CYS A 87 2.58 3.00 -2.10
N THR A 88 2.05 3.43 -3.24
CA THR A 88 1.54 4.80 -3.41
C THR A 88 0.41 5.09 -2.44
N GLY A 89 -0.50 4.14 -2.16
CA GLY A 89 -1.57 4.32 -1.18
C GLY A 89 -1.09 4.48 0.26
N ILE A 90 0.12 4.01 0.60
CA ILE A 90 0.72 4.24 1.93
C ILE A 90 1.39 5.62 1.96
N VAL A 91 2.13 5.99 0.91
CA VAL A 91 2.90 7.25 0.87
C VAL A 91 1.99 8.45 0.62
N ASN A 92 1.07 8.32 -0.34
CA ASN A 92 0.09 9.33 -0.76
C ASN A 92 -1.33 8.92 -0.33
N PHE A 93 -1.47 8.55 0.95
CA PHE A 93 -2.71 8.11 1.59
C PHE A 93 -3.94 9.03 1.45
N HIS A 94 -3.71 10.33 1.21
CA HIS A 94 -4.78 11.32 1.06
C HIS A 94 -5.38 11.31 -0.35
N SER A 95 -4.68 10.71 -1.32
CA SER A 95 -5.02 10.73 -2.75
C SER A 95 -5.60 9.39 -3.18
N MET A 96 -4.99 8.28 -2.76
CA MET A 96 -5.45 6.94 -3.11
C MET A 96 -5.27 5.95 -1.96
N GLY A 97 -5.98 4.83 -2.03
CA GLY A 97 -5.86 3.74 -1.08
C GLY A 97 -6.90 2.66 -1.31
N VAL A 98 -6.84 1.61 -0.49
CA VAL A 98 -7.76 0.45 -0.56
C VAL A 98 -9.21 0.78 -0.21
N GLY A 99 -9.45 1.92 0.45
CA GLY A 99 -10.79 2.36 0.84
C GLY A 99 -11.54 3.15 -0.23
N GLY A 100 -10.90 3.46 -1.36
CA GLY A 100 -11.52 4.13 -2.51
C GLY A 100 -11.76 3.16 -3.67
N GLY A 101 -11.79 3.72 -4.87
CA GLY A 101 -11.92 3.00 -6.13
C GLY A 101 -10.86 3.41 -7.14
N PHE A 102 -10.78 2.67 -8.24
CA PHE A 102 -9.85 2.98 -9.33
C PHE A 102 -10.39 2.52 -10.68
N LEU A 103 -9.82 3.10 -11.74
CA LEU A 103 -10.02 2.69 -13.12
C LEU A 103 -8.68 2.23 -13.68
N MET A 104 -8.62 1.03 -14.24
CA MET A 104 -7.38 0.51 -14.84
C MET A 104 -7.62 0.14 -16.30
N VAL A 105 -6.75 0.63 -17.17
CA VAL A 105 -6.71 0.26 -18.58
C VAL A 105 -5.55 -0.69 -18.80
N TYR A 106 -5.84 -1.86 -19.34
CA TYR A 106 -4.86 -2.90 -19.62
C TYR A 106 -4.88 -3.30 -21.08
N TYR A 107 -3.76 -3.12 -21.76
CA TYR A 107 -3.60 -3.57 -23.13
C TYR A 107 -2.85 -4.90 -23.17
N LYS A 108 -3.48 -5.93 -23.74
CA LYS A 108 -2.88 -7.25 -23.95
C LYS A 108 -2.47 -7.40 -25.41
N ALA A 109 -1.18 -7.16 -25.67
CA ALA A 109 -0.62 -7.20 -27.02
C ALA A 109 -0.79 -8.55 -27.73
N SER A 110 -0.76 -9.66 -26.99
CA SER A 110 -0.93 -11.00 -27.61
C SER A 110 -2.33 -11.24 -28.17
N GLU A 111 -3.34 -10.52 -27.67
CA GLU A 111 -4.71 -10.59 -28.18
C GLU A 111 -5.09 -9.38 -29.04
N ASN A 112 -4.22 -8.36 -29.09
CA ASN A 112 -4.54 -7.05 -29.66
C ASN A 112 -5.86 -6.47 -29.08
N ARG A 113 -6.04 -6.60 -27.76
CA ARG A 113 -7.26 -6.19 -27.04
C ARG A 113 -6.94 -5.31 -25.84
N THR A 114 -7.82 -4.36 -25.60
CA THR A 114 -7.81 -3.50 -24.41
C THR A 114 -8.92 -3.92 -23.47
N TYR A 115 -8.58 -4.02 -22.19
CA TYR A 115 -9.48 -4.29 -21.08
C TYR A 115 -9.55 -3.06 -20.20
N ILE A 116 -10.73 -2.82 -19.64
CA ILE A 116 -10.95 -1.77 -18.64
C ILE A 116 -11.50 -2.45 -17.40
N LEU A 117 -10.84 -2.25 -16.27
CA LEU A 117 -11.34 -2.63 -14.97
C LEU A 117 -11.92 -1.38 -14.32
N ASP A 118 -13.24 -1.37 -14.15
CA ASP A 118 -13.95 -0.36 -13.38
C ASP A 118 -14.20 -0.89 -11.97
N ALA A 119 -13.47 -0.34 -11.01
CA ALA A 119 -13.62 -0.61 -9.59
C ALA A 119 -13.98 0.68 -8.84
N ARG A 120 -14.84 1.51 -9.45
CA ARG A 120 -15.39 2.71 -8.80
C ARG A 120 -16.33 2.33 -7.65
N GLU A 121 -16.34 3.22 -6.67
CA GLU A 121 -17.18 3.14 -5.50
C GLU A 121 -18.65 3.20 -5.90
N THR A 122 -19.48 2.42 -5.21
CA THR A 122 -20.94 2.40 -5.41
C THR A 122 -21.61 2.90 -4.16
N ALA A 123 -22.67 3.70 -4.32
CA ALA A 123 -23.48 4.14 -3.21
C ALA A 123 -24.04 2.91 -2.45
N PRO A 124 -24.04 2.91 -1.11
CA PRO A 124 -24.58 1.80 -0.35
C PRO A 124 -26.08 1.64 -0.62
N ALA A 125 -26.61 0.43 -0.43
CA ALA A 125 -28.02 0.11 -0.73
C ALA A 125 -29.06 0.96 0.03
N ASN A 126 -28.67 1.56 1.16
CA ASN A 126 -29.52 2.44 1.97
C ASN A 126 -29.30 3.94 1.68
N ALA A 127 -28.55 4.30 0.64
CA ALA A 127 -28.41 5.68 0.21
C ALA A 127 -29.75 6.19 -0.39
N THR A 128 -30.14 7.39 -0.03
CA THR A 128 -31.33 8.08 -0.57
C THR A 128 -30.90 9.33 -1.32
N GLU A 129 -31.69 9.77 -2.30
CA GLU A 129 -31.37 10.95 -3.13
C GLU A 129 -31.26 12.24 -2.31
N ASP A 130 -32.02 12.35 -1.23
CA ASP A 130 -32.09 13.49 -0.33
C ASP A 130 -31.11 13.41 0.86
N MET A 131 -30.20 12.43 0.90
CA MET A 131 -29.38 12.15 2.09
C MET A 131 -28.49 13.33 2.56
N PHE A 132 -28.19 14.28 1.66
CA PHE A 132 -27.36 15.47 1.92
C PHE A 132 -28.13 16.80 1.85
N VAL A 133 -29.44 16.79 1.60
CA VAL A 133 -30.25 18.01 1.52
C VAL A 133 -30.66 18.46 2.93
N ASP A 134 -30.52 19.75 3.23
CA ASP A 134 -30.97 20.42 4.47
C ASP A 134 -30.42 19.90 5.81
N LYS A 135 -29.25 19.24 5.84
CA LYS A 135 -28.62 18.78 7.10
C LYS A 135 -27.39 19.59 7.53
N VAL A 136 -27.52 20.26 8.68
CA VAL A 136 -26.46 20.94 9.46
C VAL A 136 -26.37 20.28 10.86
N PRO A 137 -25.29 20.40 11.64
CA PRO A 137 -23.92 19.90 11.49
C PRO A 137 -23.69 18.48 12.08
N ASN A 138 -24.73 17.65 12.30
CA ASN A 138 -24.60 16.33 12.97
C ASN A 138 -24.81 15.13 12.03
N ILE A 139 -24.25 15.21 10.83
CA ILE A 139 -24.44 14.25 9.71
C ILE A 139 -23.76 12.89 9.88
N HIS A 140 -23.00 12.66 10.95
CA HIS A 140 -22.16 11.45 11.11
C HIS A 140 -22.69 10.41 12.10
N VAL A 141 -23.83 10.63 12.76
CA VAL A 141 -24.25 9.75 13.89
C VAL A 141 -24.87 8.43 13.41
N HIS A 142 -25.47 8.40 12.21
CA HIS A 142 -26.20 7.21 11.72
C HIS A 142 -25.86 6.79 10.27
N GLY A 143 -24.87 7.41 9.63
CA GLY A 143 -24.30 6.93 8.37
C GLY A 143 -23.37 5.75 8.61
N LYS A 144 -23.91 4.63 9.11
CA LYS A 144 -23.13 3.39 9.27
C LYS A 144 -22.80 2.83 7.88
N LEU A 145 -21.52 2.86 7.53
CA LEU A 145 -20.95 1.75 6.77
C LEU A 145 -20.92 0.56 7.73
N TYR A 146 -22.02 -0.21 7.73
CA TYR A 146 -22.27 -1.46 8.48
C TYR A 146 -22.09 -1.37 10.02
#